data_AF-A0A817KW97-F1
#
_entry.id   AF-A0A817KW97-F1
#
_cell.length_a   1.000
_cell.length_b   1.000
_cell.length_c   1.000
_cell.angle_alpha   90.00
_cell.angle_beta   90.00
_cell.angle_gamma   90.00
#
_symmetry.space_group_name_H-M   'P 1'
#
loop_
_entity.id
_entity.type
_entity.pdbx_description
1 polymer ?
#
loop_
_entity_poly.entity_id
_entity_poly.type
_entity_poly.pdbx_seq_one_letter_code
_entity_poly.pdbx_strand_id
1 'polypeptide(L)'
;MQHENTKRLEAALTQWVAKPAIQNSIPQARSQTTASERIHDLTNPEHLYSDDEITNIIKKSIDEQKVSVIDYASLGAQELLKDTIKNSLQDLQDSQKDVVLIPLNSGHEHWISLAIKRDKNNNIEFIYNDPTGNSITNRSELEKIIKEIVPNPTIHDLKIHQQQNDKDCGPFVVDNLIKIATGKAILTEEESKGTMGTKLRQDQQTGGHYVGDDNNVRGIGKALEAKHYQNILYKTAIRKDQAGIYSLAPKQVSDIQDIIHNKPALVIGAGIDGIKMLNSLKKEPGHVFIWSGHQLFNQVIEHIYDLNAIIMPESAIDEQSQHIFSSTKVRLITTIGVPHNKTTEDIIKNYYEWIERDQIKIIENSKILLVSLPGDAPDKSGHMNYYPKESAAQLGKQLGSIAKTQDMIMLVTNGPRTGQHDPITGERLPVHKQGAILDQVSESFLTAVKNQLDGTKIIFDNFSSDSPSLFNAFLGAVSLNDKNSVAVIGGESTSQVTEATNLLKPGQVYIVSNDAMNVNHHRHNNNVIDRNYAKLLSPEASSFSLQETQLPLIPTDASIAVEGIIQILGGVSE
;
A
#
# COMPACT_ATOMS: atom_id res chain seq x y z
N MET A 1 -28.98 4.98 -26.36
CA MET A 1 -28.16 5.11 -25.13
C MET A 1 -28.97 5.31 -23.85
N GLN A 2 -29.78 6.37 -23.66
CA GLN A 2 -30.56 6.58 -22.40
C GLN A 2 -31.50 5.43 -21.99
N HIS A 3 -32.12 4.74 -22.95
CA HIS A 3 -33.05 3.62 -22.71
C HIS A 3 -32.31 2.29 -22.43
N GLU A 4 -31.03 2.20 -22.77
CA GLU A 4 -30.24 0.97 -22.68
C GLU A 4 -29.62 0.80 -21.29
N ASN A 5 -29.13 1.88 -20.67
CA ASN A 5 -28.60 1.83 -19.30
C ASN A 5 -29.68 1.56 -18.25
N THR A 6 -30.90 2.07 -18.43
CA THR A 6 -32.03 1.75 -17.55
C THR A 6 -32.41 0.27 -17.66
N LYS A 7 -32.49 -0.27 -18.88
CA LYS A 7 -32.72 -1.70 -19.08
C LYS A 7 -31.59 -2.57 -18.52
N ARG A 8 -30.33 -2.11 -18.55
CA ARG A 8 -29.19 -2.84 -17.97
C ARG A 8 -29.25 -2.87 -16.44
N LEU A 9 -29.58 -1.76 -15.79
CA LEU A 9 -29.74 -1.69 -14.33
C LEU A 9 -30.94 -2.53 -13.87
N GLU A 10 -32.08 -2.41 -14.57
CA GLU A 10 -33.28 -3.22 -14.29
C GLU A 10 -33.02 -4.72 -14.53
N ALA A 11 -32.30 -5.10 -15.58
CA ALA A 11 -31.92 -6.48 -15.84
C ALA A 11 -30.95 -7.03 -14.77
N ALA A 12 -29.97 -6.21 -14.34
CA ALA A 12 -29.05 -6.57 -13.28
C ALA A 12 -29.78 -6.80 -11.94
N LEU A 13 -30.66 -5.86 -11.57
CA LEU A 13 -31.50 -5.97 -10.37
C LEU A 13 -32.42 -7.20 -10.44
N THR A 14 -33.01 -7.49 -11.60
CA THR A 14 -33.87 -8.67 -11.79
C THR A 14 -33.10 -9.98 -11.63
N GLN A 15 -31.87 -10.06 -12.12
CA GLN A 15 -31.02 -11.24 -11.96
C GLN A 15 -30.49 -11.42 -10.53
N TRP A 16 -30.21 -10.32 -9.82
CA TRP A 16 -29.74 -10.36 -8.43
C TRP A 16 -30.85 -10.72 -7.42
N VAL A 17 -32.09 -10.30 -7.68
CA VAL A 17 -33.25 -10.58 -6.79
C VAL A 17 -33.85 -11.98 -7.03
N ALA A 18 -33.58 -12.61 -8.17
CA ALA A 18 -34.05 -13.96 -8.47
C ALA A 18 -33.30 -15.03 -7.64
N LYS A 19 -33.77 -15.27 -6.40
CA LYS A 19 -33.35 -16.42 -5.58
C LYS A 19 -33.60 -17.74 -6.34
N PRO A 20 -32.64 -18.68 -6.38
CA PRO A 20 -32.99 -20.09 -6.49
C PRO A 20 -33.74 -20.50 -5.22
N ALA A 21 -34.91 -21.13 -5.37
CA ALA A 21 -35.62 -21.73 -4.24
C ALA A 21 -34.77 -22.86 -3.65
N ILE A 22 -34.08 -22.59 -2.53
CA ILE A 22 -33.39 -23.62 -1.77
C ILE A 22 -34.44 -24.27 -0.85
N GLN A 23 -34.91 -25.44 -1.28
CA GLN A 23 -35.68 -26.35 -0.43
C GLN A 23 -34.81 -26.83 0.73
N ASN A 24 -35.39 -26.79 1.93
CA ASN A 24 -34.82 -27.30 3.17
C ASN A 24 -34.44 -28.78 3.05
N SER A 25 -33.15 -29.06 2.92
CA SER A 25 -32.52 -30.25 3.48
C SER A 25 -31.10 -29.89 3.85
N ILE A 26 -30.86 -29.72 5.15
CA ILE A 26 -29.53 -29.55 5.74
C ILE A 26 -28.95 -30.96 5.93
N PRO A 27 -27.84 -31.29 5.25
CA PRO A 27 -26.75 -31.97 5.91
C PRO A 27 -25.75 -30.89 6.36
N GLN A 28 -25.31 -30.97 7.62
CA GLN A 28 -24.18 -30.20 8.12
C GLN A 28 -22.92 -30.55 7.30
N ALA A 29 -22.71 -29.83 6.20
CA ALA A 29 -21.41 -29.71 5.58
C ALA A 29 -20.68 -28.59 6.32
N ARG A 30 -19.71 -28.97 7.16
CA ARG A 30 -18.65 -28.05 7.60
C ARG A 30 -18.17 -27.27 6.37
N SER A 31 -18.17 -25.95 6.46
CA SER A 31 -17.58 -25.09 5.43
C SER A 31 -16.09 -25.40 5.30
N GLN A 32 -15.76 -26.33 4.42
CA GLN A 32 -14.44 -26.39 3.82
C GLN A 32 -14.41 -25.29 2.76
N THR A 33 -14.14 -24.06 3.17
CA THR A 33 -13.31 -23.18 2.34
C THR A 33 -12.07 -24.00 2.03
N THR A 34 -11.94 -24.47 0.80
CA THR A 34 -10.83 -25.31 0.38
C THR A 34 -9.53 -24.55 0.60
N ALA A 35 -8.55 -25.24 1.16
CA ALA A 35 -7.24 -24.69 1.48
C ALA A 35 -6.53 -23.97 0.32
N SER A 36 -6.97 -24.15 -0.95
CA SER A 36 -6.31 -23.58 -2.12
C SER A 36 -6.45 -22.06 -2.30
N GLU A 37 -7.44 -21.39 -1.70
CA GLU A 37 -7.58 -19.94 -1.85
C GLU A 37 -6.70 -19.13 -0.87
N ARG A 38 -6.20 -19.77 0.20
CA ARG A 38 -5.16 -19.18 1.08
C ARG A 38 -3.74 -19.27 0.50
N ILE A 39 -3.55 -20.00 -0.61
CA ILE A 39 -2.22 -20.35 -1.16
C ILE A 39 -1.61 -19.22 -2.02
N HIS A 40 -2.31 -18.11 -2.29
CA HIS A 40 -1.82 -17.06 -3.20
C HIS A 40 -1.77 -15.63 -2.61
N ASP A 41 -1.94 -15.48 -1.29
CA ASP A 41 -1.74 -14.18 -0.65
C ASP A 41 -0.26 -13.98 -0.29
N LEU A 42 0.48 -13.33 -1.18
CA LEU A 42 1.90 -13.04 -0.95
C LEU A 42 2.12 -12.18 0.31
N THR A 43 1.12 -11.40 0.77
CA THR A 43 1.21 -10.58 1.99
C THR A 43 1.20 -11.39 3.29
N ASN A 44 0.83 -12.68 3.24
CA ASN A 44 0.92 -13.54 4.41
C ASN A 44 2.40 -13.77 4.77
N PRO A 45 2.85 -13.40 5.99
CA PRO A 45 4.25 -13.54 6.39
C PRO A 45 4.73 -15.00 6.42
N GLU A 46 3.81 -15.97 6.57
CA GLU A 46 4.11 -17.40 6.57
C GLU A 46 4.12 -18.02 5.17
N HIS A 47 3.79 -17.26 4.12
CA HIS A 47 3.68 -17.79 2.76
C HIS A 47 5.06 -18.12 2.17
N LEU A 48 5.23 -19.34 1.69
CA LEU A 48 6.42 -19.75 0.93
C LEU A 48 6.15 -19.56 -0.55
N TYR A 49 7.01 -18.78 -1.21
CA TYR A 49 6.85 -18.55 -2.65
C TYR A 49 7.11 -19.85 -3.43
N SER A 50 6.25 -20.13 -4.39
CA SER A 50 6.47 -21.18 -5.38
C SER A 50 7.36 -20.73 -6.55
N ASP A 51 7.88 -21.70 -7.31
CA ASP A 51 8.65 -21.50 -8.54
C ASP A 51 7.88 -20.60 -9.52
N ASP A 52 6.58 -20.85 -9.68
CA ASP A 52 5.68 -20.09 -10.54
C ASP A 52 5.51 -18.66 -10.04
N GLU A 53 5.38 -18.44 -8.73
CA GLU A 53 5.23 -17.10 -8.16
C GLU A 53 6.49 -16.27 -8.37
N ILE A 54 7.67 -16.82 -8.03
CA ILE A 54 8.96 -16.14 -8.22
C ILE A 54 9.15 -15.74 -9.68
N THR A 55 8.98 -16.69 -10.59
CA THR A 55 9.16 -16.49 -12.03
C THR A 55 8.17 -15.44 -12.56
N ASN A 56 6.90 -15.53 -12.18
CA ASN A 56 5.89 -14.57 -12.63
C ASN A 56 6.13 -13.15 -12.11
N ILE A 57 6.63 -12.99 -10.88
CA ILE A 57 6.94 -11.67 -10.33
C ILE A 57 8.17 -11.07 -11.05
N ILE A 58 9.20 -11.87 -11.29
CA ILE A 58 10.41 -11.42 -12.01
C ILE A 58 10.04 -11.00 -13.43
N LYS A 59 9.34 -11.85 -14.20
CA LYS A 59 8.92 -11.57 -15.59
C LYS A 59 8.08 -10.29 -15.70
N LYS A 60 7.22 -10.00 -14.71
CA LYS A 60 6.45 -8.75 -14.64
C LYS A 60 7.32 -7.49 -14.43
N SER A 61 8.54 -7.65 -13.96
CA SER A 61 9.40 -6.56 -13.47
C SER A 61 10.64 -6.30 -14.34
N ILE A 62 10.81 -7.05 -15.43
CA ILE A 62 12.00 -7.03 -16.29
C ILE A 62 11.64 -6.94 -17.78
N ASP A 63 12.62 -6.56 -18.60
CA ASP A 63 12.49 -6.58 -20.06
C ASP A 63 12.75 -7.98 -20.60
N GLU A 64 11.69 -8.73 -20.88
CA GLU A 64 11.80 -10.06 -21.48
C GLU A 64 12.47 -10.05 -22.86
N GLN A 65 12.71 -8.90 -23.51
CA GLN A 65 13.51 -8.83 -24.74
C GLN A 65 15.01 -8.89 -24.47
N LYS A 66 15.47 -8.40 -23.31
CA LYS A 66 16.90 -8.34 -22.93
C LYS A 66 17.29 -9.34 -21.86
N VAL A 67 16.32 -9.86 -21.12
CA VAL A 67 16.56 -10.74 -19.97
C VAL A 67 15.81 -12.06 -20.20
N SER A 68 16.51 -13.17 -20.02
CA SER A 68 15.89 -14.50 -19.98
C SER A 68 15.64 -14.90 -18.52
N VAL A 69 14.51 -15.53 -18.23
CA VAL A 69 14.16 -16.00 -16.89
C VAL A 69 13.88 -17.49 -16.97
N ILE A 70 14.62 -18.28 -16.20
CA ILE A 70 14.44 -19.73 -16.12
C ILE A 70 13.28 -20.05 -15.19
N ASP A 71 12.31 -20.81 -15.71
CA ASP A 71 11.09 -21.17 -14.99
C ASP A 71 11.31 -22.17 -13.85
N TYR A 72 12.29 -23.08 -14.02
CA TYR A 72 12.59 -24.11 -13.03
C TYR A 72 14.07 -24.50 -13.06
N ALA A 73 14.72 -24.42 -11.90
CA ALA A 73 16.07 -24.93 -11.69
C ALA A 73 16.22 -25.42 -10.25
N SER A 74 16.82 -26.59 -10.04
CA SER A 74 16.98 -27.17 -8.70
C SER A 74 18.31 -27.91 -8.53
N LEU A 75 18.96 -27.73 -7.37
CA LEU A 75 20.14 -28.51 -6.97
C LEU A 75 19.81 -29.99 -6.74
N GLY A 76 18.54 -30.32 -6.44
CA GLY A 76 18.07 -31.70 -6.36
C GLY A 76 18.02 -32.41 -7.72
N ALA A 77 18.07 -31.66 -8.82
CA ALA A 77 18.02 -32.16 -10.19
C ALA A 77 19.28 -31.76 -10.98
N GLN A 78 20.44 -32.25 -10.55
CA GLN A 78 21.75 -31.79 -11.02
C GLN A 78 21.97 -31.87 -12.54
N GLU A 79 21.54 -32.95 -13.20
CA GLU A 79 21.67 -33.08 -14.66
C GLU A 79 20.81 -32.04 -15.39
N LEU A 80 19.57 -31.82 -14.92
CA LEU A 80 18.69 -30.79 -15.47
C LEU A 80 19.27 -29.38 -15.25
N LEU A 81 19.86 -29.12 -14.08
CA LEU A 81 20.54 -27.87 -13.79
C LEU A 81 21.75 -27.66 -14.70
N LYS A 82 22.53 -28.71 -14.96
CA LYS A 82 23.67 -28.68 -15.88
C LYS A 82 23.24 -28.27 -17.29
N ASP A 83 22.16 -28.88 -17.79
CA ASP A 83 21.60 -28.55 -19.10
C ASP A 83 20.99 -27.13 -19.11
N THR A 84 20.33 -26.73 -18.03
CA THR A 84 19.80 -25.37 -17.85
C THR A 84 20.90 -24.32 -17.95
N ILE A 85 22.04 -24.51 -17.28
CA ILE A 85 23.17 -23.58 -17.33
C ILE A 85 23.79 -23.57 -18.73
N LYS A 86 23.98 -24.72 -19.37
CA LYS A 86 24.48 -24.79 -20.76
C LYS A 86 23.56 -24.04 -21.72
N ASN A 87 22.25 -24.27 -21.64
CA ASN A 87 21.27 -23.58 -22.47
C ASN A 87 21.24 -22.08 -22.19
N SER A 88 21.38 -21.67 -20.93
CA SER A 88 21.47 -20.25 -20.55
C SER A 88 22.70 -19.56 -21.16
N LEU A 89 23.83 -20.27 -21.23
CA LEU A 89 25.03 -19.77 -21.90
C LEU A 89 24.83 -19.67 -23.41
N GLN A 90 24.14 -20.64 -24.01
CA GLN A 90 23.79 -20.61 -25.42
C GLN A 90 22.82 -19.46 -25.73
N ASP A 91 21.82 -19.22 -24.88
CA ASP A 91 20.91 -18.09 -24.97
C ASP A 91 21.71 -16.79 -24.95
N LEU A 92 22.62 -16.60 -24.00
CA LEU A 92 23.48 -15.42 -23.98
C LEU A 92 24.34 -15.29 -25.24
N GLN A 93 24.68 -16.38 -25.93
CA GLN A 93 25.49 -16.40 -27.16
C GLN A 93 24.69 -16.09 -28.42
N ASP A 94 23.53 -16.72 -28.58
CA ASP A 94 22.73 -16.71 -29.81
C ASP A 94 21.63 -15.64 -29.81
N SER A 95 21.19 -15.22 -28.64
CA SER A 95 20.13 -14.23 -28.48
C SER A 95 20.69 -12.86 -28.11
N GLN A 96 19.95 -11.79 -28.39
CA GLN A 96 20.28 -10.42 -27.93
C GLN A 96 20.01 -10.23 -26.42
N LYS A 97 20.10 -11.29 -25.61
CA LYS A 97 19.89 -11.23 -24.16
C LYS A 97 21.19 -10.82 -23.48
N ASP A 98 21.07 -9.90 -22.54
CA ASP A 98 22.19 -9.38 -21.75
C ASP A 98 22.40 -10.18 -20.46
N VAL A 99 21.32 -10.77 -19.92
CA VAL A 99 21.29 -11.45 -18.63
C VAL A 99 20.34 -12.64 -18.66
N VAL A 100 20.71 -13.73 -17.99
CA VAL A 100 19.82 -14.85 -17.64
C VAL A 100 19.66 -14.90 -16.13
N LEU A 101 18.42 -14.94 -15.66
CA LEU A 101 18.06 -15.03 -14.26
C LEU A 101 17.59 -16.45 -13.94
N ILE A 102 18.19 -17.06 -12.94
CA ILE A 102 17.92 -18.42 -12.49
C ILE A 102 17.54 -18.36 -11.01
N PRO A 103 16.24 -18.30 -10.70
CA PRO A 103 15.76 -18.65 -9.37
C PRO A 103 16.08 -20.12 -9.14
N LEU A 104 17.00 -20.41 -8.24
CA LEU A 104 17.51 -21.76 -8.03
C LEU A 104 16.98 -22.31 -6.72
N ASN A 105 16.23 -23.41 -6.78
CA ASN A 105 15.77 -24.12 -5.60
C ASN A 105 16.91 -24.99 -5.05
N SER A 106 17.21 -24.89 -3.75
CA SER A 106 18.28 -25.68 -3.15
C SER A 106 17.90 -27.14 -2.89
N GLY A 107 16.65 -27.54 -3.16
CA GLY A 107 16.13 -28.91 -2.96
C GLY A 107 15.33 -29.11 -1.67
N HIS A 108 15.17 -28.08 -0.83
CA HIS A 108 14.51 -28.15 0.48
C HIS A 108 13.66 -26.91 0.77
N GLU A 109 12.83 -26.47 -0.20
CA GLU A 109 11.96 -25.28 -0.05
C GLU A 109 12.72 -23.99 0.28
N HIS A 110 13.99 -23.89 -0.12
CA HIS A 110 14.82 -22.71 0.01
C HIS A 110 15.32 -22.25 -1.35
N TRP A 111 15.29 -20.94 -1.57
CA TRP A 111 15.61 -20.32 -2.85
C TRP A 111 16.88 -19.50 -2.78
N ILE A 112 17.69 -19.57 -3.84
CA ILE A 112 18.92 -18.79 -4.00
C ILE A 112 18.92 -18.08 -5.36
N SER A 113 19.61 -16.94 -5.41
CA SER A 113 19.72 -16.12 -6.61
C SER A 113 20.95 -16.52 -7.40
N LEU A 114 20.77 -16.93 -8.66
CA LEU A 114 21.86 -17.08 -9.62
C LEU A 114 21.54 -16.29 -10.88
N ALA A 115 22.44 -15.42 -11.30
CA ALA A 115 22.34 -14.72 -12.58
C ALA A 115 23.61 -14.97 -13.41
N ILE A 116 23.43 -15.07 -14.72
CA ILE A 116 24.51 -15.21 -15.70
C ILE A 116 24.45 -14.01 -16.62
N LYS A 117 25.55 -13.29 -16.79
CA LYS A 117 25.59 -12.13 -17.70
C LYS A 117 26.94 -11.99 -18.38
N ARG A 118 27.01 -11.07 -19.32
CA ARG A 118 28.27 -10.63 -19.92
C ARG A 118 28.81 -9.39 -19.20
N ASP A 119 30.11 -9.39 -18.93
CA ASP A 119 30.83 -8.18 -18.50
C ASP A 119 31.01 -7.20 -19.68
N LYS A 120 31.62 -6.04 -19.42
CA LYS A 120 31.90 -5.03 -20.46
C LYS A 120 32.85 -5.52 -21.56
N ASN A 121 33.57 -6.62 -21.34
CA ASN A 121 34.50 -7.25 -22.26
C ASN A 121 33.92 -8.51 -22.92
N ASN A 122 32.62 -8.78 -22.77
CA ASN A 122 31.92 -9.99 -23.21
C ASN A 122 32.36 -11.30 -22.53
N ASN A 123 33.04 -11.25 -21.39
CA ASN A 123 33.29 -12.43 -20.56
C ASN A 123 32.03 -12.83 -19.80
N ILE A 124 31.84 -14.12 -19.57
CA ILE A 124 30.73 -14.63 -18.78
C ILE A 124 31.02 -14.47 -17.28
N GLU A 125 30.09 -13.86 -16.57
CA GLU A 125 30.09 -13.71 -15.13
C GLU A 125 28.85 -14.38 -14.51
N PHE A 126 29.06 -15.09 -13.41
CA PHE A 126 28.01 -15.63 -12.56
C PHE A 126 27.89 -14.75 -11.33
N ILE A 127 26.69 -14.30 -10.99
CA ILE A 127 26.40 -13.54 -9.77
C ILE A 127 25.51 -14.39 -8.90
N TYR A 128 25.94 -14.63 -7.66
CA TYR A 128 25.28 -15.52 -6.71
C TYR A 128 25.00 -14.80 -5.40
N ASN A 129 23.81 -15.02 -4.84
CA ASN A 129 23.52 -14.73 -3.45
C ASN A 129 22.54 -15.76 -2.86
N ASP A 130 22.88 -16.29 -1.68
CA ASP A 130 21.94 -16.99 -0.81
C ASP A 130 21.42 -15.96 0.22
N PRO A 131 20.11 -15.67 0.30
CA PRO A 131 19.59 -14.70 1.26
C PRO A 131 19.87 -15.07 2.74
N THR A 132 20.31 -16.29 3.05
CA THR A 132 20.78 -16.67 4.40
C THR A 132 22.25 -16.30 4.66
N GLY A 133 22.94 -15.70 3.69
CA GLY A 133 24.35 -15.34 3.77
C GLY A 133 25.33 -16.51 3.51
N ASN A 134 24.83 -17.69 3.14
CA ASN A 134 25.68 -18.83 2.83
C ASN A 134 26.48 -18.60 1.55
N SER A 135 27.77 -18.95 1.60
CA SER A 135 28.69 -18.88 0.46
C SER A 135 28.33 -19.95 -0.58
N ILE A 136 28.61 -19.68 -1.86
CA ILE A 136 28.46 -20.68 -2.93
C ILE A 136 29.30 -21.94 -2.67
N THR A 137 30.39 -21.81 -1.92
CA THR A 137 31.23 -22.93 -1.49
C THR A 137 30.52 -23.88 -0.52
N ASN A 138 29.48 -23.40 0.19
CA ASN A 138 28.59 -24.26 0.98
C ASN A 138 27.61 -25.05 0.10
N ARG A 139 27.57 -24.77 -1.21
CA ARG A 139 26.83 -25.48 -2.27
C ARG A 139 27.83 -26.05 -3.28
N SER A 140 28.71 -26.90 -2.79
CA SER A 140 29.86 -27.44 -3.55
C SER A 140 29.45 -28.07 -4.89
N GLU A 141 28.24 -28.61 -4.97
CA GLU A 141 27.62 -29.19 -6.15
C GLU A 141 27.38 -28.14 -7.25
N LEU A 142 26.86 -26.96 -6.88
CA LEU A 142 26.62 -25.86 -7.81
C LEU A 142 27.94 -25.34 -8.38
N GLU A 143 28.91 -25.07 -7.50
CA GLU A 143 30.23 -24.59 -7.90
C GLU A 143 30.93 -25.59 -8.83
N LYS A 144 30.82 -26.89 -8.52
CA LYS A 144 31.34 -27.97 -9.37
C LYS A 144 30.66 -27.99 -10.74
N ILE A 145 29.33 -27.92 -10.81
CA ILE A 145 28.59 -27.87 -12.08
C ILE A 145 29.04 -26.68 -12.92
N ILE A 146 29.16 -25.48 -12.34
CA ILE A 146 29.60 -24.29 -13.07
C ILE A 146 31.02 -24.48 -13.61
N LYS A 147 31.96 -24.99 -12.81
CA LYS A 147 33.36 -25.22 -13.22
C LYS A 147 33.50 -26.33 -14.28
N GLU A 148 32.61 -27.32 -14.28
CA GLU A 148 32.56 -28.35 -15.33
C GLU A 148 32.09 -27.78 -16.68
N ILE A 149 31.17 -26.80 -16.67
CA ILE A 149 30.62 -26.21 -17.88
C ILE A 149 31.52 -25.09 -18.42
N VAL A 150 32.01 -24.21 -17.54
CA VAL A 150 32.86 -23.07 -17.87
C VAL A 150 34.20 -23.23 -17.17
N PRO A 151 35.26 -23.63 -17.90
CA PRO A 151 36.60 -23.73 -17.33
C PRO A 151 37.10 -22.36 -16.87
N ASN A 152 37.34 -22.19 -15.57
CA ASN A 152 37.72 -20.93 -14.90
C ASN A 152 36.62 -19.84 -14.93
N PRO A 153 35.46 -20.08 -14.29
CA PRO A 153 34.36 -19.13 -14.29
C PRO A 153 34.66 -17.92 -13.38
N THR A 154 34.22 -16.73 -13.78
CA THR A 154 34.16 -15.57 -12.89
C THR A 154 32.87 -15.68 -12.07
N ILE A 155 32.98 -15.95 -10.76
CA ILE A 155 31.84 -16.07 -9.85
C ILE A 155 31.91 -14.94 -8.82
N HIS A 156 30.91 -14.06 -8.83
CA HIS A 156 30.67 -13.03 -7.83
C HIS A 156 29.70 -13.58 -6.79
N ASP A 157 30.26 -14.19 -5.76
CA ASP A 157 29.51 -14.59 -4.57
C ASP A 157 29.36 -13.41 -3.63
N LEU A 158 28.15 -12.85 -3.54
CA LEU A 158 27.87 -11.63 -2.80
C LEU A 158 27.87 -11.85 -1.28
N LYS A 159 27.51 -13.05 -0.81
CA LYS A 159 27.48 -13.45 0.61
C LYS A 159 26.74 -12.47 1.53
N ILE A 160 25.64 -11.89 1.05
CA ILE A 160 24.87 -10.93 1.84
C ILE A 160 23.73 -11.67 2.52
N HIS A 161 23.75 -11.70 3.86
CA HIS A 161 22.65 -12.20 4.67
C HIS A 161 21.51 -11.19 4.64
N GLN A 162 20.32 -11.62 4.22
CA GLN A 162 19.16 -10.75 4.01
C GLN A 162 17.94 -11.25 4.81
N GLN A 163 17.58 -12.52 4.65
CA GLN A 163 16.40 -13.08 5.32
C GLN A 163 16.66 -13.32 6.80
N GLN A 164 15.73 -12.89 7.66
CA GLN A 164 15.80 -13.08 9.11
C GLN A 164 14.96 -14.27 9.60
N ASN A 165 14.24 -14.94 8.70
CA ASN A 165 13.39 -16.10 8.97
C ASN A 165 13.54 -17.15 7.85
N ASP A 166 12.87 -18.28 8.00
CA ASP A 166 12.87 -19.38 7.03
C ASP A 166 11.86 -19.21 5.89
N LYS A 167 11.07 -18.12 5.88
CA LYS A 167 9.99 -17.89 4.91
C LYS A 167 10.36 -16.92 3.80
N ASP A 168 11.26 -15.98 4.05
CA ASP A 168 11.53 -14.82 3.19
C ASP A 168 12.54 -15.06 2.06
N CYS A 169 12.99 -16.29 1.83
CA CYS A 169 13.91 -16.59 0.73
C CYS A 169 13.35 -16.15 -0.64
N GLY A 170 12.08 -16.43 -0.91
CA GLY A 170 11.40 -16.05 -2.15
C GLY A 170 11.39 -14.54 -2.41
N PRO A 171 10.85 -13.70 -1.50
CA PRO A 171 10.86 -12.25 -1.64
C PRO A 171 12.25 -11.66 -1.91
N PHE A 172 13.28 -12.10 -1.19
CA PHE A 172 14.64 -11.60 -1.40
C PHE A 172 15.25 -12.09 -2.72
N VAL A 173 15.00 -13.34 -3.13
CA VAL A 173 15.47 -13.85 -4.43
C VAL A 173 14.88 -13.07 -5.59
N VAL A 174 13.59 -12.74 -5.53
CA VAL A 174 12.93 -11.89 -6.52
C VAL A 174 13.59 -10.51 -6.59
N ASP A 175 13.76 -9.83 -5.45
CA ASP A 175 14.37 -8.50 -5.39
C ASP A 175 15.82 -8.51 -5.90
N ASN A 176 16.61 -9.51 -5.48
CA ASN A 176 18.00 -9.69 -5.90
C ASN A 176 18.12 -9.83 -7.41
N LEU A 177 17.36 -10.76 -8.00
CA LEU A 177 17.43 -11.03 -9.44
C LEU A 177 17.00 -9.82 -10.27
N ILE A 178 15.97 -9.08 -9.84
CA ILE A 178 15.55 -7.84 -10.51
C ILE A 178 16.64 -6.76 -10.42
N LYS A 179 17.25 -6.58 -9.24
CA LYS A 179 18.33 -5.59 -9.06
C LYS A 179 19.57 -5.94 -9.86
N ILE A 180 19.97 -7.21 -9.88
CA ILE A 180 21.08 -7.70 -10.71
C ILE A 180 20.81 -7.45 -12.19
N ALA A 181 19.61 -7.77 -12.68
CA ALA A 181 19.21 -7.55 -14.07
C ALA A 181 19.23 -6.06 -14.48
N THR A 182 18.91 -5.18 -13.53
CA THR A 182 18.85 -3.73 -13.75
C THR A 182 20.17 -3.01 -13.40
N GLY A 183 21.23 -3.75 -13.09
CA GLY A 183 22.54 -3.20 -12.77
C GLY A 183 22.60 -2.45 -11.42
N LYS A 184 21.66 -2.72 -10.51
CA LYS A 184 21.60 -2.15 -9.16
C LYS A 184 22.24 -3.10 -8.14
N ALA A 185 22.76 -2.54 -7.06
CA ALA A 185 23.18 -3.34 -5.91
C ALA A 185 21.97 -3.98 -5.24
N ILE A 186 22.10 -5.24 -4.79
CA ILE A 186 21.10 -5.90 -3.96
C ILE A 186 21.04 -5.26 -2.57
N LEU A 187 19.95 -5.51 -1.81
CA LEU A 187 19.86 -5.00 -0.44
C LEU A 187 21.01 -5.54 0.40
N THR A 188 21.65 -4.64 1.13
CA THR A 188 22.64 -4.96 2.16
C THR A 188 22.00 -5.69 3.33
N GLU A 189 22.83 -6.30 4.19
CA GLU A 189 22.35 -6.93 5.41
C GLU A 189 21.58 -5.96 6.31
N GLU A 190 22.05 -4.72 6.43
CA GLU A 190 21.39 -3.70 7.25
C GLU A 190 20.01 -3.30 6.69
N GLU A 191 19.91 -3.08 5.38
CA GLU A 191 18.64 -2.75 4.72
C GLU A 191 17.63 -3.89 4.77
N SER A 192 18.09 -5.13 4.94
CA SER A 192 17.26 -6.32 4.95
C SER A 192 16.67 -6.66 6.33
N LYS A 193 17.07 -5.95 7.38
CA LYS A 193 16.59 -6.18 8.75
C LYS A 193 15.13 -5.80 8.95
N GLY A 194 14.54 -6.32 10.03
CA GLY A 194 13.18 -5.99 10.46
C GLY A 194 12.12 -6.51 9.51
N THR A 195 11.21 -5.64 9.07
CA THR A 195 10.03 -6.00 8.28
C THR A 195 10.28 -5.98 6.76
N MET A 196 11.54 -5.98 6.32
CA MET A 196 11.87 -5.82 4.90
C MET A 196 11.30 -6.96 4.05
N GLY A 197 11.36 -8.22 4.50
CA GLY A 197 10.73 -9.34 3.80
C GLY A 197 9.22 -9.15 3.60
N THR A 198 8.52 -8.65 4.63
CA THR A 198 7.09 -8.29 4.54
C THR A 198 6.84 -7.14 3.57
N LYS A 199 7.70 -6.11 3.56
CA LYS A 199 7.61 -5.00 2.61
C LYS A 199 7.81 -5.50 1.18
N LEU A 200 8.82 -6.32 0.93
CA LEU A 200 9.08 -6.90 -0.39
C LEU A 200 7.87 -7.71 -0.89
N ARG A 201 7.24 -8.51 -0.03
CA ARG A 201 6.00 -9.23 -0.35
C ARG A 201 4.88 -8.31 -0.80
N GLN A 202 4.65 -7.23 -0.03
CA GLN A 202 3.63 -6.24 -0.36
C GLN A 202 3.96 -5.53 -1.68
N ASP A 203 5.20 -5.09 -1.88
CA ASP A 203 5.65 -4.40 -3.08
C ASP A 203 5.54 -5.31 -4.32
N GLN A 204 5.87 -6.60 -4.18
CA GLN A 204 5.80 -7.60 -5.23
C GLN A 204 4.37 -8.00 -5.58
N GLN A 205 3.45 -7.99 -4.61
CA GLN A 205 2.03 -8.20 -4.85
C GLN A 205 1.36 -6.98 -5.51
N THR A 206 1.80 -5.78 -5.18
CA THR A 206 1.16 -4.51 -5.58
C THR A 206 1.81 -3.81 -6.78
N GLY A 207 3.06 -4.14 -7.13
CA GLY A 207 3.82 -3.45 -8.18
C GLY A 207 4.39 -2.08 -7.75
N GLY A 208 4.43 -1.81 -6.44
CA GLY A 208 5.22 -0.74 -5.82
C GLY A 208 4.71 0.71 -5.92
N HIS A 209 3.52 1.01 -6.48
CA HIS A 209 2.89 2.35 -6.39
C HIS A 209 1.35 2.27 -6.40
N TYR A 210 0.70 3.30 -5.84
CA TYR A 210 -0.76 3.47 -5.57
C TYR A 210 -1.31 2.79 -4.31
N VAL A 211 -0.52 2.72 -3.24
CA VAL A 211 -0.98 2.23 -1.93
C VAL A 211 -2.31 2.87 -1.51
N GLY A 212 -2.54 4.16 -1.80
CA GLY A 212 -3.81 4.83 -1.49
C GLY A 212 -5.03 4.28 -2.26
N ASP A 213 -4.92 4.14 -3.58
CA ASP A 213 -6.03 3.63 -4.41
C ASP A 213 -6.22 2.12 -4.22
N ASP A 214 -5.13 1.37 -4.02
CA ASP A 214 -5.13 -0.06 -3.63
C ASP A 214 -5.85 -0.25 -2.28
N ASN A 215 -5.48 0.54 -1.26
CA ASN A 215 -6.13 0.50 0.06
C ASN A 215 -7.61 0.86 -0.03
N ASN A 216 -8.02 1.73 -0.95
CA ASN A 216 -9.42 2.08 -1.17
C ASN A 216 -10.21 0.87 -1.68
N VAL A 217 -9.75 0.23 -2.77
CA VAL A 217 -10.42 -0.97 -3.33
C VAL A 217 -10.40 -2.12 -2.32
N ARG A 218 -9.26 -2.36 -1.65
CA ARG A 218 -9.16 -3.40 -0.61
C ARG A 218 -10.05 -3.12 0.60
N GLY A 219 -10.18 -1.85 0.98
CA GLY A 219 -11.03 -1.43 2.09
C GLY A 219 -12.49 -1.76 1.81
N ILE A 220 -12.96 -1.38 0.62
CA ILE A 220 -14.32 -1.71 0.16
C ILE A 220 -14.50 -3.23 0.05
N GLY A 221 -13.50 -3.95 -0.48
CA GLY A 221 -13.51 -5.42 -0.54
C GLY A 221 -13.69 -6.08 0.83
N LYS A 222 -12.85 -5.73 1.81
CA LYS A 222 -12.97 -6.23 3.20
C LYS A 222 -14.33 -5.89 3.82
N ALA A 223 -14.86 -4.69 3.57
CA ALA A 223 -16.16 -4.29 4.07
C ALA A 223 -17.32 -5.09 3.42
N LEU A 224 -17.20 -5.47 2.15
CA LEU A 224 -18.14 -6.39 1.48
C LEU A 224 -18.07 -7.80 2.09
N GLU A 225 -16.86 -8.31 2.35
CA GLU A 225 -16.66 -9.61 3.04
C GLU A 225 -17.34 -9.62 4.42
N ALA A 226 -17.18 -8.53 5.19
CA ALA A 226 -17.83 -8.35 6.48
C ALA A 226 -19.37 -8.34 6.40
N LYS A 227 -19.93 -8.04 5.21
CA LYS A 227 -21.37 -8.14 4.88
C LYS A 227 -21.74 -9.46 4.20
N HIS A 228 -20.89 -10.48 4.33
CA HIS A 228 -21.08 -11.84 3.81
C HIS A 228 -21.10 -11.98 2.28
N TYR A 229 -20.63 -10.97 1.53
CA TYR A 229 -20.37 -11.15 0.10
C TYR A 229 -19.22 -12.14 -0.09
N GLN A 230 -19.41 -13.12 -0.98
CA GLN A 230 -18.44 -14.18 -1.28
C GLN A 230 -17.82 -13.96 -2.67
N ASN A 231 -16.74 -14.68 -2.96
CA ASN A 231 -16.03 -14.66 -4.26
C ASN A 231 -15.45 -13.28 -4.63
N ILE A 232 -14.96 -12.54 -3.64
CA ILE A 232 -14.31 -11.25 -3.87
C ILE A 232 -12.90 -11.51 -4.40
N LEU A 233 -12.62 -11.00 -5.60
CA LEU A 233 -11.34 -11.17 -6.28
C LEU A 233 -10.64 -9.82 -6.40
N TYR A 234 -9.41 -9.75 -5.91
CA TYR A 234 -8.54 -8.61 -6.10
C TYR A 234 -7.61 -8.83 -7.30
N LYS A 235 -7.55 -7.86 -8.23
CA LYS A 235 -6.70 -7.93 -9.43
C LYS A 235 -6.05 -6.58 -9.72
N THR A 236 -4.74 -6.60 -9.94
CA THR A 236 -3.97 -5.43 -10.40
C THR A 236 -3.97 -5.39 -11.92
N ALA A 237 -4.49 -4.31 -12.51
CA ALA A 237 -4.61 -4.15 -13.97
C ALA A 237 -3.52 -3.24 -14.58
N ILE A 238 -2.55 -2.80 -13.79
CA ILE A 238 -1.46 -1.92 -14.21
C ILE A 238 -0.13 -2.67 -14.27
N ARG A 239 0.77 -2.17 -15.11
CA ARG A 239 2.19 -2.57 -15.18
C ARG A 239 3.07 -1.33 -15.13
N LYS A 240 4.30 -1.51 -14.66
CA LYS A 240 5.34 -0.49 -14.70
C LYS A 240 6.29 -0.80 -15.86
N ASP A 241 6.56 0.16 -16.73
CA ASP A 241 7.57 0.00 -17.77
C ASP A 241 8.99 0.28 -17.25
N GLN A 242 9.99 0.15 -18.12
CA GLN A 242 11.41 0.36 -17.80
C GLN A 242 11.74 1.79 -17.37
N ALA A 243 10.98 2.77 -17.87
CA ALA A 243 11.12 4.17 -17.47
C ALA A 243 10.44 4.44 -16.11
N GLY A 244 9.81 3.44 -15.51
CA GLY A 244 9.06 3.56 -14.28
C GLY A 244 7.65 4.13 -14.49
N ILE A 245 7.18 4.22 -15.74
CA ILE A 245 5.87 4.78 -16.09
C ILE A 245 4.83 3.66 -15.97
N TYR A 246 3.73 3.98 -15.28
CA TYR A 246 2.63 3.06 -15.11
C TYR A 246 1.64 3.15 -16.28
N SER A 247 1.22 1.99 -16.77
CA SER A 247 0.19 1.88 -17.80
C SER A 247 -0.76 0.72 -17.49
N LEU A 248 -1.95 0.72 -18.09
CA LEU A 248 -2.76 -0.49 -18.14
C LEU A 248 -1.97 -1.63 -18.78
N ALA A 249 -2.18 -2.83 -18.27
CA ALA A 249 -1.56 -4.05 -18.74
C ALA A 249 -2.63 -4.87 -19.50
N PRO A 250 -2.58 -4.90 -20.86
CA PRO A 250 -3.67 -5.45 -21.66
C PRO A 250 -4.05 -6.89 -21.33
N LYS A 251 -3.05 -7.72 -21.00
CA LYS A 251 -3.27 -9.10 -20.58
C LYS A 251 -4.12 -9.17 -19.31
N GLN A 252 -3.77 -8.40 -18.28
CA GLN A 252 -4.51 -8.36 -17.01
C GLN A 252 -5.93 -7.83 -17.20
N VAL A 253 -6.13 -6.85 -18.09
CA VAL A 253 -7.48 -6.37 -18.45
C VAL A 253 -8.28 -7.48 -19.14
N SER A 254 -7.66 -8.25 -20.04
CA SER A 254 -8.27 -9.43 -20.66
C SER A 254 -8.61 -10.50 -19.63
N ASP A 255 -7.70 -10.80 -18.70
CA ASP A 255 -7.93 -11.79 -17.65
C ASP A 255 -9.12 -11.40 -16.77
N ILE A 256 -9.24 -10.11 -16.43
CA ILE A 256 -10.41 -9.58 -15.70
C ILE A 256 -11.68 -9.72 -16.56
N GLN A 257 -11.60 -9.40 -17.85
CA GLN A 257 -12.73 -9.54 -18.77
C GLN A 257 -13.23 -10.99 -18.85
N ASP A 258 -12.32 -11.96 -18.89
CA ASP A 258 -12.64 -13.39 -18.95
C ASP A 258 -13.29 -13.87 -17.65
N ILE A 259 -12.85 -13.35 -16.49
CA ILE A 259 -13.45 -13.66 -15.18
C ILE A 259 -14.92 -13.21 -15.12
N ILE A 260 -15.20 -12.00 -15.60
CA ILE A 260 -16.56 -11.43 -15.52
C ILE A 260 -17.45 -11.84 -16.68
N HIS A 261 -16.92 -12.47 -17.73
CA HIS A 261 -17.69 -12.82 -18.92
C HIS A 261 -18.84 -13.80 -18.59
N ASN A 262 -20.04 -13.49 -19.09
CA ASN A 262 -21.27 -14.29 -18.90
C ASN A 262 -21.73 -14.45 -17.43
N LYS A 263 -21.29 -13.61 -16.50
CA LYS A 263 -21.73 -13.66 -15.10
C LYS A 263 -21.97 -12.25 -14.56
N PRO A 264 -23.08 -11.99 -13.84
CA PRO A 264 -23.26 -10.73 -13.12
C PRO A 264 -22.06 -10.47 -12.21
N ALA A 265 -21.49 -9.27 -12.28
CA ALA A 265 -20.26 -8.93 -11.59
C ALA A 265 -20.31 -7.50 -11.04
N LEU A 266 -19.82 -7.32 -9.82
CA LEU A 266 -19.50 -6.01 -9.27
C LEU A 266 -18.01 -5.75 -9.53
N VAL A 267 -17.69 -4.71 -10.29
CA VAL A 267 -16.32 -4.33 -10.62
C VAL A 267 -16.04 -2.96 -10.04
N ILE A 268 -15.06 -2.90 -9.15
CA ILE A 268 -14.66 -1.67 -8.47
C ILE A 268 -13.25 -1.29 -8.92
N GLY A 269 -13.08 -0.06 -9.40
CA GLY A 269 -11.77 0.52 -9.70
C GLY A 269 -11.55 1.80 -8.90
N ALA A 270 -10.30 2.13 -8.60
CA ALA A 270 -9.95 3.39 -7.94
C ALA A 270 -8.89 4.19 -8.70
N GLY A 271 -8.95 5.52 -8.54
CA GLY A 271 -7.99 6.44 -9.15
C GLY A 271 -8.04 6.50 -10.68
N ILE A 272 -7.05 7.15 -11.28
CA ILE A 272 -6.98 7.39 -12.74
C ILE A 272 -6.84 6.07 -13.51
N ASP A 273 -6.05 5.13 -13.01
CA ASP A 273 -5.85 3.87 -13.72
C ASP A 273 -7.03 2.91 -13.54
N GLY A 274 -7.73 2.99 -12.40
CA GLY A 274 -8.99 2.30 -12.19
C GLY A 274 -10.04 2.70 -13.24
N ILE A 275 -10.25 4.00 -13.49
CA ILE A 275 -11.23 4.43 -14.49
C ILE A 275 -10.84 3.99 -15.91
N LYS A 276 -9.56 4.06 -16.28
CA LYS A 276 -9.11 3.56 -17.59
C LYS A 276 -9.41 2.06 -17.75
N MET A 277 -9.19 1.28 -16.69
CA MET A 277 -9.47 -0.16 -16.68
C MET A 277 -10.98 -0.41 -16.83
N LEU A 278 -11.83 0.24 -16.02
CA LEU A 278 -13.29 0.08 -16.10
C LEU A 278 -13.80 0.47 -17.49
N ASN A 279 -13.25 1.52 -18.10
CA ASN A 279 -13.58 1.92 -19.46
C ASN A 279 -13.18 0.85 -20.51
N SER A 280 -12.08 0.12 -20.29
CA SER A 280 -11.59 -0.91 -21.22
C SER A 280 -12.40 -2.21 -21.20
N LEU A 281 -13.14 -2.48 -20.12
CA LEU A 281 -13.96 -3.69 -19.99
C LEU A 281 -15.26 -3.59 -20.79
N LYS A 282 -15.73 -4.71 -21.32
CA LYS A 282 -17.06 -4.85 -21.95
C LYS A 282 -18.14 -4.84 -20.87
N LYS A 283 -19.17 -4.03 -21.13
CA LYS A 283 -20.32 -3.88 -20.23
C LYS A 283 -21.45 -4.80 -20.71
N GLU A 284 -21.65 -5.91 -19.99
CA GLU A 284 -22.74 -6.86 -20.23
C GLU A 284 -23.89 -6.61 -19.25
N PRO A 285 -25.14 -7.00 -19.58
CA PRO A 285 -26.25 -6.96 -18.64
C PRO A 285 -25.91 -7.73 -17.35
N GLY A 286 -26.20 -7.16 -16.18
CA GLY A 286 -25.84 -7.76 -14.89
C GLY A 286 -24.54 -7.23 -14.28
N HIS A 287 -23.69 -6.54 -15.05
CA HIS A 287 -22.48 -5.91 -14.50
C HIS A 287 -22.78 -4.57 -13.83
N VAL A 288 -22.13 -4.32 -12.70
CA VAL A 288 -22.14 -3.06 -11.96
C VAL A 288 -20.71 -2.53 -11.86
N PHE A 289 -20.44 -1.41 -12.53
CA PHE A 289 -19.14 -0.75 -12.52
C PHE A 289 -19.16 0.44 -11.58
N ILE A 290 -18.24 0.44 -10.63
CA ILE A 290 -18.11 1.49 -9.62
C ILE A 290 -16.70 2.03 -9.64
N TRP A 291 -16.59 3.36 -9.65
CA TRP A 291 -15.33 4.04 -9.47
C TRP A 291 -15.23 4.67 -8.08
N SER A 292 -14.06 4.59 -7.45
CA SER A 292 -13.80 5.20 -6.13
C SER A 292 -12.59 6.14 -6.19
N GLY A 293 -12.68 7.30 -5.54
CA GLY A 293 -11.53 8.21 -5.49
C GLY A 293 -11.72 9.41 -4.58
N HIS A 294 -10.61 10.09 -4.29
CA HIS A 294 -10.54 11.23 -3.38
C HIS A 294 -10.67 12.58 -4.10
N GLN A 295 -10.58 12.60 -5.44
CA GLN A 295 -10.73 13.78 -6.30
C GLN A 295 -11.37 13.38 -7.63
N LEU A 296 -12.21 14.25 -8.21
CA LEU A 296 -12.78 14.01 -9.54
C LEU A 296 -11.77 14.44 -10.63
N PHE A 297 -11.35 13.48 -11.47
CA PHE A 297 -10.47 13.76 -12.60
C PHE A 297 -11.27 13.92 -13.90
N ASN A 298 -10.75 14.67 -14.87
CA ASN A 298 -11.40 14.84 -16.19
C ASN A 298 -11.69 13.50 -16.87
N GLN A 299 -10.79 12.53 -16.75
CA GLN A 299 -10.97 11.19 -17.29
C GLN A 299 -12.16 10.44 -16.66
N VAL A 300 -12.47 10.72 -15.40
CA VAL A 300 -13.67 10.16 -14.74
C VAL A 300 -14.93 10.80 -15.31
N ILE A 301 -14.90 12.11 -15.55
CA ILE A 301 -16.02 12.85 -16.14
C ILE A 301 -16.27 12.36 -17.58
N GLU A 302 -15.23 12.14 -18.37
CA GLU A 302 -15.31 11.63 -19.74
C GLU A 302 -15.98 10.26 -19.82
N HIS A 303 -15.78 9.41 -18.80
CA HIS A 303 -16.30 8.04 -18.74
C HIS A 303 -17.46 7.86 -17.75
N ILE A 304 -18.05 8.95 -17.25
CA ILE A 304 -19.04 8.90 -16.18
C ILE A 304 -20.31 8.11 -16.56
N TYR A 305 -20.66 8.10 -17.84
CA TYR A 305 -21.84 7.41 -18.37
C TYR A 305 -21.67 5.88 -18.47
N ASP A 306 -20.43 5.40 -18.34
CA ASP A 306 -20.09 3.98 -18.31
C ASP A 306 -20.15 3.38 -16.89
N LEU A 307 -20.38 4.24 -15.88
CA LEU A 307 -20.41 3.86 -14.48
C LEU A 307 -21.85 3.74 -13.96
N ASN A 308 -22.05 2.81 -13.04
CA ASN A 308 -23.27 2.70 -12.25
C ASN A 308 -23.19 3.60 -11.02
N ALA A 309 -22.00 3.71 -10.42
CA ALA A 309 -21.79 4.50 -9.21
C ALA A 309 -20.41 5.14 -9.14
N ILE A 310 -20.33 6.22 -8.36
CA ILE A 310 -19.09 6.85 -7.94
C ILE A 310 -19.08 6.93 -6.42
N ILE A 311 -17.96 6.53 -5.80
CA ILE A 311 -17.69 6.66 -4.36
C ILE A 311 -16.65 7.76 -4.17
N MET A 312 -16.98 8.77 -3.37
CA MET A 312 -16.02 9.82 -3.05
C MET A 312 -16.35 10.58 -1.76
N PRO A 313 -15.36 11.22 -1.11
CA PRO A 313 -15.62 12.09 0.03
C PRO A 313 -16.56 13.23 -0.35
N GLU A 314 -17.52 13.55 0.51
CA GLU A 314 -18.39 14.73 0.36
C GLU A 314 -17.59 16.03 0.20
N SER A 315 -16.39 16.08 0.81
CA SER A 315 -15.51 17.23 0.72
C SER A 315 -14.93 17.46 -0.68
N ALA A 316 -14.82 16.41 -1.49
CA ALA A 316 -14.28 16.46 -2.85
C ALA A 316 -15.31 16.94 -3.88
N ILE A 317 -16.58 17.04 -3.51
CA ILE A 317 -17.69 17.40 -4.39
C ILE A 317 -17.89 18.92 -4.35
N ASP A 318 -17.69 19.59 -5.49
CA ASP A 318 -18.03 21.01 -5.68
C ASP A 318 -19.34 21.18 -6.46
N GLU A 319 -19.81 22.42 -6.60
CA GLU A 319 -21.06 22.75 -7.31
C GLU A 319 -21.06 22.25 -8.76
N GLN A 320 -19.90 22.33 -9.44
CA GLN A 320 -19.74 21.83 -10.80
C GLN A 320 -19.91 20.30 -10.84
N SER A 321 -19.25 19.59 -9.93
CA SER A 321 -19.37 18.13 -9.80
C SER A 321 -20.80 17.73 -9.45
N GLN A 322 -21.48 18.45 -8.55
CA GLN A 322 -22.89 18.21 -8.22
C GLN A 322 -23.78 18.37 -9.46
N HIS A 323 -23.57 19.42 -10.26
CA HIS A 323 -24.31 19.60 -11.51
C HIS A 323 -24.07 18.42 -12.45
N ILE A 324 -22.81 17.99 -12.63
CA ILE A 324 -22.47 16.80 -13.43
C ILE A 324 -23.25 15.58 -12.92
N PHE A 325 -23.15 15.24 -11.63
CA PHE A 325 -23.84 14.07 -11.08
C PHE A 325 -25.36 14.16 -11.23
N SER A 326 -25.96 15.34 -10.98
CA SER A 326 -27.41 15.56 -11.15
C SER A 326 -27.90 15.42 -12.59
N SER A 327 -27.01 15.66 -13.57
CA SER A 327 -27.32 15.55 -15.00
C SER A 327 -27.09 14.15 -15.57
N THR A 328 -26.56 13.22 -14.77
CA THR A 328 -26.22 11.85 -15.18
C THR A 328 -27.06 10.82 -14.43
N LYS A 329 -27.02 9.56 -14.88
CA LYS A 329 -27.66 8.43 -14.17
C LYS A 329 -26.73 7.74 -13.16
N VAL A 330 -25.50 8.22 -13.01
CA VAL A 330 -24.54 7.63 -12.08
C VAL A 330 -25.02 7.90 -10.65
N ARG A 331 -24.99 6.89 -9.79
CA ARG A 331 -25.31 7.09 -8.38
C ARG A 331 -24.07 7.61 -7.65
N LEU A 332 -24.23 8.72 -6.94
CA LEU A 332 -23.20 9.23 -6.06
C LEU A 332 -23.33 8.59 -4.68
N ILE A 333 -22.27 7.93 -4.22
CA ILE A 333 -22.12 7.42 -2.85
C ILE A 333 -21.10 8.33 -2.15
N THR A 334 -21.58 9.13 -1.20
CA THR A 334 -20.73 10.05 -0.45
C THR A 334 -20.20 9.39 0.82
N THR A 335 -18.88 9.44 1.00
CA THR A 335 -18.20 9.10 2.25
C THR A 335 -17.77 10.37 2.99
N ILE A 336 -17.24 10.26 4.20
CA ILE A 336 -16.74 11.42 4.97
C ILE A 336 -15.29 11.70 4.57
N GLY A 337 -14.50 10.63 4.54
CA GLY A 337 -13.11 10.56 4.11
C GLY A 337 -12.91 9.54 3.00
N VAL A 338 -11.67 9.09 2.83
CA VAL A 338 -11.28 8.11 1.81
C VAL A 338 -11.36 6.69 2.39
N PRO A 339 -12.04 5.73 1.74
CA PRO A 339 -12.00 4.34 2.17
C PRO A 339 -10.57 3.80 2.30
N HIS A 340 -10.32 3.00 3.34
CA HIS A 340 -9.05 2.32 3.58
C HIS A 340 -9.29 0.92 4.16
N ASN A 341 -8.25 0.09 4.14
CA ASN A 341 -8.27 -1.31 4.58
C ASN A 341 -7.60 -1.57 5.95
N LYS A 342 -7.09 -0.53 6.60
CA LYS A 342 -6.48 -0.59 7.94
C LYS A 342 -7.53 -0.85 9.02
N THR A 343 -7.19 -1.68 10.01
CA THR A 343 -8.02 -1.93 11.20
C THR A 343 -7.31 -1.54 12.50
N THR A 344 -8.05 -1.51 13.61
CA THR A 344 -7.49 -1.27 14.95
C THR A 344 -6.50 -2.39 15.33
N GLU A 345 -6.77 -3.63 14.93
CA GLU A 345 -5.87 -4.76 15.13
C GLU A 345 -4.54 -4.57 14.37
N ASP A 346 -4.59 -4.07 13.14
CA ASP A 346 -3.40 -3.79 12.33
C ASP A 346 -2.48 -2.76 13.02
N ILE A 347 -3.04 -1.66 13.53
CA ILE A 347 -2.23 -0.62 14.20
C ILE A 347 -1.66 -1.11 15.53
N ILE A 348 -2.40 -1.95 16.26
CA ILE A 348 -1.94 -2.57 17.52
C ILE A 348 -0.80 -3.55 17.24
N LYS A 349 -0.93 -4.36 16.19
CA LYS A 349 0.14 -5.26 15.74
C LYS A 349 1.40 -4.49 15.39
N ASN A 350 1.28 -3.44 14.57
CA ASN A 350 2.41 -2.61 14.17
C ASN A 350 3.09 -1.93 15.37
N TYR A 351 2.32 -1.56 16.40
CA TYR A 351 2.89 -1.04 17.65
C TYR A 351 3.75 -2.07 18.37
N TYR A 352 3.27 -3.30 18.55
CA TYR A 352 4.02 -4.35 19.23
C TYR A 352 5.29 -4.75 18.47
N GLU A 353 5.19 -4.89 17.15
CA GLU A 353 6.35 -5.16 16.28
C GLU A 353 7.39 -4.04 16.40
N TRP A 354 6.95 -2.78 16.44
CA TRP A 354 7.84 -1.63 16.58
C TRP A 354 8.58 -1.62 17.93
N ILE A 355 7.86 -1.76 19.05
CA ILE A 355 8.51 -1.70 20.38
C ILE A 355 9.45 -2.88 20.62
N GLU A 356 9.14 -4.05 20.05
CA GLU A 356 10.00 -5.23 20.13
C GLU A 356 11.27 -5.04 19.31
N ARG A 357 11.13 -4.63 18.03
CA ARG A 357 12.25 -4.41 17.11
C ARG A 357 13.22 -3.36 17.64
N ASP A 358 12.70 -2.24 18.13
CA ASP A 358 13.51 -1.09 18.53
C ASP A 358 13.82 -1.08 20.04
N GLN A 359 13.39 -2.12 20.77
CA GLN A 359 13.52 -2.26 22.22
C GLN A 359 13.02 -1.04 23.02
N ILE A 360 11.96 -0.41 22.51
CA ILE A 360 11.40 0.80 23.09
C ILE A 360 10.61 0.44 24.35
N LYS A 361 10.93 1.12 25.45
CA LYS A 361 10.21 0.97 26.71
C LYS A 361 9.20 2.10 26.88
N ILE A 362 7.98 1.89 26.37
CA ILE A 362 6.83 2.73 26.73
C ILE A 362 6.13 2.04 27.91
N ILE A 363 6.02 2.75 29.04
CA ILE A 363 5.35 2.22 30.23
C ILE A 363 3.87 2.07 29.90
N GLU A 364 3.31 0.88 30.15
CA GLU A 364 1.88 0.62 30.01
C GLU A 364 1.09 1.67 30.81
N ASN A 365 0.08 2.30 30.19
CA ASN A 365 -0.70 3.43 30.72
C ASN A 365 -0.03 4.81 30.65
N SER A 366 1.06 4.98 29.90
CA SER A 366 1.62 6.31 29.63
C SER A 366 0.64 7.16 28.83
N LYS A 367 0.58 8.47 29.07
CA LYS A 367 -0.19 9.36 28.19
C LYS A 367 0.61 9.63 26.92
N ILE A 368 0.03 9.35 25.77
CA ILE A 368 0.68 9.47 24.47
C ILE A 368 0.11 10.67 23.72
N LEU A 369 1.00 11.52 23.23
CA LEU A 369 0.69 12.53 22.24
C LEU A 369 1.33 12.12 20.92
N LEU A 370 0.53 11.58 20.00
CA LEU A 370 0.96 11.43 18.62
C LEU A 370 0.87 12.78 17.91
N VAL A 371 1.91 13.17 17.19
CA VAL A 371 1.92 14.32 16.28
C VAL A 371 2.33 13.85 14.89
N SER A 372 1.38 13.89 13.94
CA SER A 372 1.70 13.78 12.51
C SER A 372 1.90 15.20 11.98
N LEU A 373 3.14 15.55 11.66
CA LEU A 373 3.49 16.90 11.23
C LEU A 373 2.77 17.25 9.93
N PRO A 374 2.21 18.48 9.83
CA PRO A 374 1.66 18.94 8.57
C PRO A 374 2.72 18.96 7.47
N GLY A 375 2.29 18.86 6.22
CA GLY A 375 3.18 18.99 5.06
C GLY A 375 2.60 19.86 3.95
N ASP A 376 3.34 19.93 2.85
CA ASP A 376 2.92 20.69 1.68
C ASP A 376 1.72 19.99 1.01
N ALA A 377 0.79 20.77 0.44
CA ALA A 377 -0.36 20.20 -0.22
C ALA A 377 -0.75 20.93 -1.51
N PRO A 378 -0.93 20.20 -2.63
CA PRO A 378 -1.36 20.80 -3.86
C PRO A 378 -2.85 21.16 -3.80
N ASP A 379 -3.24 22.18 -4.53
CA ASP A 379 -4.63 22.47 -4.86
C ASP A 379 -5.09 21.70 -6.11
N LYS A 380 -6.33 21.94 -6.55
CA LYS A 380 -6.91 21.28 -7.74
C LYS A 380 -6.18 21.63 -9.04
N SER A 381 -5.47 22.76 -9.09
CA SER A 381 -4.67 23.19 -10.24
C SER A 381 -3.25 22.60 -10.24
N GLY A 382 -2.86 21.92 -9.15
CA GLY A 382 -1.51 21.44 -8.93
C GLY A 382 -0.57 22.50 -8.34
N HIS A 383 -1.08 23.69 -8.01
CA HIS A 383 -0.32 24.69 -7.29
C HIS A 383 -0.08 24.22 -5.85
N MET A 384 1.16 24.27 -5.39
CA MET A 384 1.56 23.78 -4.07
C MET A 384 1.35 24.85 -3.01
N ASN A 385 0.58 24.55 -1.97
CA ASN A 385 0.55 25.34 -0.75
C ASN A 385 1.56 24.75 0.24
N TYR A 386 2.42 25.59 0.80
CA TYR A 386 3.53 25.16 1.65
C TYR A 386 3.18 25.27 3.13
N TYR A 387 3.68 24.32 3.92
CA TYR A 387 3.63 24.43 5.38
C TYR A 387 4.95 25.01 5.89
N PRO A 388 4.98 26.28 6.36
CA PRO A 388 6.22 26.95 6.68
C PRO A 388 6.80 26.49 8.02
N LYS A 389 8.13 26.54 8.12
CA LYS A 389 8.86 26.13 9.33
C LYS A 389 8.53 26.99 10.55
N GLU A 390 8.12 28.24 10.34
CA GLU A 390 7.68 29.15 11.40
C GLU A 390 6.39 28.64 12.06
N SER A 391 5.41 28.18 11.27
CA SER A 391 4.20 27.53 11.78
C SER A 391 4.53 26.23 12.51
N ALA A 392 5.49 25.46 11.98
CA ALA A 392 5.99 24.25 12.64
C ALA A 392 6.63 24.54 14.02
N ALA A 393 7.43 25.60 14.13
CA ALA A 393 8.01 26.02 15.40
C ALA A 393 6.93 26.46 16.42
N GLN A 394 5.90 27.18 15.96
CA GLN A 394 4.78 27.59 16.82
C GLN A 394 4.01 26.37 17.34
N LEU A 395 3.68 25.43 16.45
CA LEU A 395 3.02 24.17 16.83
C LEU A 395 3.88 23.37 17.81
N GLY A 396 5.19 23.26 17.57
CA GLY A 396 6.12 22.56 18.45
C GLY A 396 6.18 23.18 19.84
N LYS A 397 6.20 24.50 19.94
CA LYS A 397 6.14 25.22 21.22
C LYS A 397 4.83 24.93 21.96
N GLN A 398 3.70 24.97 21.27
CA GLN A 398 2.39 24.71 21.86
C GLN A 398 2.29 23.26 22.36
N LEU A 399 2.50 22.28 21.48
CA LEU A 399 2.35 20.87 21.80
C LEU A 399 3.38 20.39 22.82
N GLY A 400 4.62 20.90 22.77
CA GLY A 400 5.63 20.63 23.79
C GLY A 400 5.22 21.13 25.18
N SER A 401 4.58 22.30 25.25
CA SER A 401 4.05 22.85 26.50
C SER A 401 2.87 22.05 27.04
N ILE A 402 1.97 21.61 26.16
CA ILE A 402 0.84 20.74 26.53
C ILE A 402 1.35 19.39 27.05
N ALA A 403 2.24 18.74 26.30
CA ALA A 403 2.82 17.45 26.66
C ALA A 403 3.55 17.52 28.01
N LYS A 404 4.31 18.59 28.27
CA LYS A 404 4.94 18.80 29.58
C LYS A 404 3.92 18.96 30.70
N THR A 405 2.90 19.79 30.50
CA THR A 405 1.86 20.06 31.50
C THR A 405 1.04 18.82 31.84
N GLN A 406 0.73 18.00 30.84
CA GLN A 406 -0.10 16.81 30.99
C GLN A 406 0.70 15.52 31.26
N ASP A 407 2.02 15.62 31.32
CA ASP A 407 2.96 14.50 31.52
C ASP A 407 2.83 13.42 30.44
N MET A 408 3.01 13.82 29.18
CA MET A 408 2.85 12.97 28.01
C MET A 408 4.19 12.60 27.37
N ILE A 409 4.26 11.41 26.79
CA ILE A 409 5.28 11.00 25.83
C ILE A 409 4.82 11.46 24.45
N MET A 410 5.67 12.19 23.73
CA MET A 410 5.39 12.68 22.40
C MET A 410 5.98 11.76 21.35
N LEU A 411 5.12 11.18 20.51
CA LEU A 411 5.49 10.39 19.33
C LEU A 411 5.27 11.27 18.10
N VAL A 412 6.34 11.65 17.42
CA VAL A 412 6.30 12.61 16.31
C VAL A 412 6.67 11.88 15.03
N THR A 413 5.92 12.08 13.96
CA THR A 413 6.26 11.57 12.62
C THR A 413 6.03 12.67 11.59
N ASN A 414 6.91 12.80 10.62
CA ASN A 414 6.68 13.61 9.42
C ASN A 414 6.13 12.74 8.27
N GLY A 415 5.63 13.38 7.23
CA GLY A 415 5.09 12.69 6.05
C GLY A 415 5.92 12.94 4.79
N PRO A 416 5.59 12.26 3.68
CA PRO A 416 6.30 12.40 2.40
C PRO A 416 6.32 13.82 1.84
N ARG A 417 5.44 14.71 2.31
CA ARG A 417 5.31 16.10 1.86
C ARG A 417 5.75 17.13 2.91
N THR A 418 6.13 16.72 4.11
CA THR A 418 6.56 17.65 5.18
C THR A 418 7.89 18.29 4.79
N GLY A 419 7.90 19.60 4.54
CA GLY A 419 9.12 20.31 4.10
C GLY A 419 9.74 19.75 2.83
N GLN A 420 8.93 19.14 1.94
CA GLN A 420 9.42 18.52 0.72
C GLN A 420 9.79 19.55 -0.35
N HIS A 421 9.20 20.74 -0.29
CA HIS A 421 9.45 21.78 -1.28
C HIS A 421 10.06 23.02 -0.63
N ASP A 422 10.91 23.71 -1.39
CA ASP A 422 11.32 25.06 -1.06
C ASP A 422 10.13 26.01 -1.30
N PRO A 423 9.67 26.76 -0.28
CA PRO A 423 8.50 27.62 -0.42
C PRO A 423 8.74 28.87 -1.27
N ILE A 424 10.01 29.21 -1.56
CA ILE A 424 10.40 30.36 -2.40
C ILE A 424 10.50 29.95 -3.86
N THR A 425 11.17 28.84 -4.15
CA THR A 425 11.41 28.39 -5.54
C THR A 425 10.37 27.39 -6.05
N GLY A 426 9.67 26.72 -5.13
CA GLY A 426 8.78 25.60 -5.42
C GLY A 426 9.50 24.31 -5.81
N GLU A 427 10.84 24.30 -5.76
CA GLU A 427 11.63 23.13 -6.11
C GLU A 427 11.51 22.04 -5.05
N ARG A 428 11.50 20.79 -5.50
CA ARG A 428 11.49 19.62 -4.62
C ARG A 428 12.88 19.41 -4.01
N LEU A 429 12.94 19.34 -2.69
CA LEU A 429 14.15 19.15 -1.92
C LEU A 429 14.52 17.65 -1.80
N PRO A 430 15.82 17.31 -1.67
CA PRO A 430 16.31 15.94 -1.55
C PRO A 430 16.17 15.39 -0.12
N VAL A 431 14.96 15.45 0.43
CA VAL A 431 14.58 14.92 1.76
C VAL A 431 13.79 13.60 1.61
N HIS A 432 13.44 12.95 2.73
CA HIS A 432 12.56 11.76 2.78
C HIS A 432 13.12 10.51 2.10
N LYS A 433 14.44 10.33 2.17
CA LYS A 433 15.16 9.12 1.76
C LYS A 433 16.07 8.65 2.89
N GLN A 434 16.45 7.38 2.87
CA GLN A 434 17.37 6.86 3.86
C GLN A 434 18.71 7.63 3.83
N GLY A 435 19.14 8.12 5.00
CA GLY A 435 20.36 8.92 5.14
C GLY A 435 20.24 10.38 4.65
N ALA A 436 19.06 10.82 4.19
CA ALA A 436 18.85 12.21 3.83
C ALA A 436 18.91 13.13 5.05
N ILE A 437 19.23 14.40 4.81
CA ILE A 437 19.11 15.44 5.83
C ILE A 437 17.65 15.59 6.27
N LEU A 438 17.46 15.93 7.55
CA LEU A 438 16.13 16.24 8.07
C LEU A 438 15.58 17.50 7.39
N ASP A 439 14.29 17.51 7.08
CA ASP A 439 13.63 18.67 6.51
C ASP A 439 13.52 19.83 7.52
N GLN A 440 13.52 21.07 7.03
CA GLN A 440 13.54 22.27 7.88
C GLN A 440 12.27 22.42 8.74
N VAL A 441 11.14 21.87 8.29
CA VAL A 441 9.87 21.92 9.01
C VAL A 441 9.95 21.04 10.26
N SER A 442 10.39 19.79 10.10
CA SER A 442 10.61 18.84 11.19
C SER A 442 11.70 19.32 12.14
N GLU A 443 12.81 19.86 11.62
CA GLU A 443 13.89 20.42 12.44
C GLU A 443 13.38 21.58 13.32
N SER A 444 12.61 22.51 12.74
CA SER A 444 12.06 23.67 13.46
C SER A 444 11.05 23.25 14.52
N PHE A 445 10.17 22.29 14.21
CA PHE A 445 9.23 21.72 15.18
C PHE A 445 9.97 21.08 16.35
N LEU A 446 10.90 20.15 16.08
CA LEU A 446 11.62 19.41 17.12
C LEU A 446 12.48 20.33 17.99
N THR A 447 13.07 21.37 17.40
CA THR A 447 13.82 22.40 18.14
C THR A 447 12.90 23.14 19.12
N ALA A 448 11.71 23.54 18.68
CA ALA A 448 10.73 24.20 19.55
C ALA A 448 10.21 23.28 20.65
N VAL A 449 9.95 22.00 20.37
CA VAL A 449 9.51 21.01 21.37
C VAL A 449 10.59 20.77 22.43
N LYS A 450 11.86 20.58 22.04
CA LYS A 450 12.98 20.34 22.97
C LYS A 450 13.22 21.50 23.93
N ASN A 451 12.82 22.71 23.57
CA ASN A 451 12.86 23.87 24.47
C ASN A 451 11.74 23.84 25.53
N GLN A 452 10.70 23.02 25.35
CA GLN A 452 9.58 22.88 26.28
C GLN A 452 9.62 21.57 27.06
N LEU A 453 9.90 20.45 26.39
CA LEU A 453 9.77 19.08 26.88
C LEU A 453 11.14 18.40 26.95
N ASP A 454 11.31 17.55 27.97
CA ASP A 454 12.50 16.69 28.09
C ASP A 454 12.67 15.82 26.83
N GLY A 455 13.87 15.82 26.26
CA GLY A 455 14.19 15.05 25.06
C GLY A 455 13.97 13.55 25.21
N THR A 456 14.04 13.00 26.43
CA THR A 456 13.76 11.59 26.72
C THR A 456 12.27 11.23 26.54
N LYS A 457 11.38 12.22 26.48
CA LYS A 457 9.95 12.04 26.22
C LYS A 457 9.57 12.28 24.77
N ILE A 458 10.54 12.42 23.86
CA ILE A 458 10.29 12.67 22.44
C ILE A 458 10.84 11.50 21.65
N ILE A 459 9.97 10.82 20.92
CA ILE A 459 10.33 9.81 19.93
C ILE A 459 9.96 10.37 18.57
N PHE A 460 10.92 10.45 17.65
CA PHE A 460 10.70 10.99 16.31
C PHE A 460 10.98 9.93 15.25
N ASP A 461 9.99 9.70 14.38
CA ASP A 461 10.09 8.90 13.16
C ASP A 461 10.27 9.83 11.96
N ASN A 462 11.46 9.81 11.36
CA ASN A 462 11.73 10.52 10.12
C ASN A 462 11.32 9.65 8.93
N PHE A 463 10.21 9.99 8.29
CA PHE A 463 9.70 9.35 7.11
C PHE A 463 10.79 9.21 6.04
N SER A 464 10.83 8.02 5.45
CA SER A 464 11.66 7.69 4.30
C SER A 464 10.83 6.91 3.31
N SER A 465 10.97 7.19 2.01
CA SER A 465 10.37 6.34 0.98
C SER A 465 10.89 4.89 1.02
N ASP A 466 12.02 4.68 1.67
CA ASP A 466 12.76 3.42 1.66
C ASP A 466 12.36 2.52 2.84
N SER A 467 11.64 3.04 3.84
CA SER A 467 11.18 2.28 5.01
C SER A 467 9.68 2.49 5.30
N PRO A 468 8.99 1.52 5.92
CA PRO A 468 7.63 1.74 6.40
C PRO A 468 7.57 2.88 7.43
N SER A 469 6.54 3.72 7.35
CA SER A 469 6.30 4.77 8.34
C SER A 469 5.80 4.17 9.67
N LEU A 470 6.21 4.76 10.79
CA LEU A 470 5.70 4.40 12.12
C LEU A 470 4.34 5.03 12.45
N PHE A 471 3.71 5.77 11.54
CA PHE A 471 2.40 6.38 11.77
C PHE A 471 1.36 5.39 12.31
N ASN A 472 1.27 4.20 11.71
CA ASN A 472 0.35 3.14 12.18
C ASN A 472 0.74 2.63 13.57
N ALA A 473 2.03 2.41 13.84
CA ALA A 473 2.50 1.99 15.17
C ALA A 473 2.18 3.05 16.24
N PHE A 474 2.31 4.33 15.90
CA PHE A 474 1.98 5.43 16.81
C PHE A 474 0.47 5.56 17.05
N LEU A 475 -0.37 5.31 16.04
CA LEU A 475 -1.82 5.19 16.25
C LEU A 475 -2.14 4.02 17.21
N GLY A 476 -1.45 2.87 17.05
CA GLY A 476 -1.57 1.75 17.97
C GLY A 476 -1.21 2.12 19.40
N ALA A 477 -0.14 2.89 19.59
CA ALA A 477 0.25 3.41 20.90
C ALA A 477 -0.85 4.28 21.54
N VAL A 478 -1.48 5.19 20.76
CA VAL A 478 -2.60 6.02 21.23
C VAL A 478 -3.83 5.18 21.57
N SER A 479 -4.12 4.16 20.74
CA SER A 479 -5.27 3.27 20.92
C SER A 479 -5.15 2.42 22.18
N LEU A 480 -3.96 1.88 22.48
CA LEU A 480 -3.71 1.03 23.65
C LEU A 480 -3.62 1.83 24.95
N ASN A 481 -3.13 3.07 24.88
CA ASN A 481 -2.92 3.93 26.05
C ASN A 481 -4.06 4.95 26.21
N ASP A 482 -5.30 4.52 26.11
CA ASP A 482 -6.49 5.39 26.02
C ASP A 482 -6.72 6.39 27.18
N LYS A 483 -5.97 6.26 28.28
CA LYS A 483 -5.91 7.18 29.42
C LYS A 483 -5.33 8.54 29.05
N ASN A 484 -6.14 9.36 28.40
CA ASN A 484 -5.80 10.70 27.95
C ASN A 484 -4.83 10.82 26.77
N SER A 485 -4.66 9.76 25.98
CA SER A 485 -3.84 9.82 24.77
C SER A 485 -4.60 10.42 23.60
N VAL A 486 -3.90 11.24 22.81
CA VAL A 486 -4.46 11.93 21.65
C VAL A 486 -3.53 11.84 20.45
N ALA A 487 -4.11 11.96 19.27
CA ALA A 487 -3.40 12.17 18.01
C ALA A 487 -3.70 13.57 17.49
N VAL A 488 -2.65 14.34 17.20
CA VAL A 488 -2.70 15.65 16.55
C VAL A 488 -2.23 15.48 15.10
N ILE A 489 -3.12 15.74 14.14
CA ILE A 489 -2.92 15.47 12.73
C ILE A 489 -3.02 16.77 11.92
N GLY A 490 -2.12 16.96 10.96
CA GLY A 490 -2.21 18.04 9.97
C GLY A 490 -3.49 17.97 9.15
N GLY A 491 -4.27 19.06 9.14
CA GLY A 491 -5.57 19.12 8.48
C GLY A 491 -5.55 19.07 6.95
N GLU A 492 -4.39 19.23 6.33
CA GLU A 492 -4.17 19.07 4.90
C GLU A 492 -4.10 17.59 4.47
N SER A 493 -3.91 16.68 5.43
CA SER A 493 -3.78 15.24 5.19
C SER A 493 -5.13 14.54 5.37
N THR A 494 -6.02 14.69 4.39
CA THR A 494 -7.34 14.04 4.40
C THR A 494 -7.26 12.54 4.71
N SER A 495 -6.26 11.84 4.16
CA SER A 495 -6.08 10.40 4.43
C SER A 495 -5.72 10.12 5.89
N GLN A 496 -4.78 10.86 6.49
CA GLN A 496 -4.39 10.60 7.88
C GLN A 496 -5.46 11.05 8.88
N VAL A 497 -6.18 12.14 8.59
CA VAL A 497 -7.34 12.56 9.39
C VAL A 497 -8.38 11.45 9.38
N THR A 498 -8.74 10.95 8.18
CA THR A 498 -9.70 9.85 8.01
C THR A 498 -9.27 8.59 8.75
N GLU A 499 -8.03 8.14 8.53
CA GLU A 499 -7.48 6.94 9.18
C GLU A 499 -7.50 7.08 10.70
N ALA A 500 -7.03 8.21 11.24
CA ALA A 500 -7.02 8.43 12.68
C ALA A 500 -8.44 8.40 13.28
N THR A 501 -9.43 9.03 12.63
CA THR A 501 -10.81 9.06 13.12
C THR A 501 -11.52 7.71 12.98
N ASN A 502 -11.16 6.90 12.00
CA ASN A 502 -11.72 5.56 11.82
C ASN A 502 -11.12 4.54 12.79
N LEU A 503 -9.89 4.78 13.28
CA LEU A 503 -9.13 3.81 14.06
C LEU A 503 -9.03 4.14 15.56
N LEU A 504 -9.22 5.40 15.95
CA LEU A 504 -9.18 5.86 17.34
C LEU A 504 -10.58 6.17 17.87
N LYS A 505 -10.73 6.22 19.20
CA LYS A 505 -12.01 6.54 19.83
C LYS A 505 -12.39 8.02 19.57
N PRO A 506 -13.69 8.33 19.46
CA PRO A 506 -14.16 9.71 19.37
C PRO A 506 -13.53 10.60 20.46
N GLY A 507 -13.08 11.79 20.07
CA GLY A 507 -12.43 12.75 20.96
C GLY A 507 -10.91 12.60 21.11
N GLN A 508 -10.30 11.50 20.65
CA GLN A 508 -8.84 11.32 20.67
C GLN A 508 -8.11 12.03 19.53
N VAL A 509 -8.83 12.49 18.49
CA VAL A 509 -8.21 13.12 17.32
C VAL A 509 -8.38 14.63 17.37
N TYR A 510 -7.27 15.34 17.23
CA TYR A 510 -7.19 16.79 17.08
C TYR A 510 -6.62 17.14 15.70
N ILE A 511 -7.25 18.07 15.01
CA ILE A 511 -6.85 18.54 13.68
C ILE A 511 -6.17 19.90 13.81
N VAL A 512 -5.01 20.05 13.18
CA VAL A 512 -4.31 21.34 13.06
C VAL A 512 -4.71 22.01 11.76
N SER A 513 -5.43 23.14 11.85
CA SER A 513 -5.60 24.04 10.71
C SER A 513 -4.28 24.72 10.40
N ASN A 514 -3.82 24.65 9.15
CA ASN A 514 -2.49 25.12 8.76
C ASN A 514 -2.46 25.77 7.37
N ASP A 515 -1.33 26.40 7.06
CA ASP A 515 -1.11 27.21 5.86
C ASP A 515 -1.17 26.42 4.54
N ALA A 516 -0.92 25.12 4.56
CA ALA A 516 -0.97 24.27 3.37
C ALA A 516 -2.40 23.84 2.99
N MET A 517 -3.39 24.12 3.85
CA MET A 517 -4.76 23.72 3.60
C MET A 517 -5.41 24.50 2.45
N ASN A 518 -6.14 23.78 1.60
CA ASN A 518 -7.00 24.36 0.57
C ASN A 518 -8.48 24.21 0.98
N VAL A 519 -9.39 24.74 0.16
CA VAL A 519 -10.84 24.71 0.44
C VAL A 519 -11.39 23.30 0.67
N ASN A 520 -10.87 22.29 -0.03
CA ASN A 520 -11.32 20.90 0.14
C ASN A 520 -10.84 20.33 1.49
N HIS A 521 -9.61 20.68 1.91
CA HIS A 521 -9.10 20.28 3.23
C HIS A 521 -9.96 20.89 4.35
N HIS A 522 -10.27 22.19 4.26
CA HIS A 522 -11.17 22.84 5.24
C HIS A 522 -12.55 22.18 5.27
N ARG A 523 -13.13 21.90 4.10
CA ARG A 523 -14.44 21.24 4.01
C ARG A 523 -14.41 19.86 4.65
N HIS A 524 -13.39 19.04 4.36
CA HIS A 524 -13.24 17.72 4.98
C HIS A 524 -13.12 17.82 6.50
N ASN A 525 -12.28 18.71 7.00
CA ASN A 525 -12.07 18.82 8.44
C ASN A 525 -13.32 19.32 9.16
N ASN A 526 -14.04 20.29 8.59
CA ASN A 526 -15.32 20.73 9.14
C ASN A 526 -16.31 19.58 9.20
N ASN A 527 -16.41 18.78 8.13
CA ASN A 527 -17.29 17.61 8.09
C ASN A 527 -16.98 16.57 9.17
N VAL A 528 -15.70 16.35 9.47
CA VAL A 528 -15.24 15.46 10.54
C VAL A 528 -15.53 16.06 11.93
N ILE A 529 -15.29 17.36 12.09
CA ILE A 529 -15.48 18.09 13.36
C ILE A 529 -16.98 18.22 13.71
N ASP A 530 -17.83 18.58 12.75
CA ASP A 530 -19.28 18.75 12.93
C ASP A 530 -19.96 17.44 13.34
N ARG A 531 -19.35 16.30 12.99
CA ARG A 531 -19.79 14.95 13.41
C ARG A 531 -19.20 14.50 14.75
N ASN A 532 -18.40 15.34 15.41
CA ASN A 532 -17.67 15.05 16.65
C ASN A 532 -16.66 13.91 16.54
N TYR A 533 -16.13 13.63 15.34
CA TYR A 533 -15.12 12.58 15.15
C TYR A 533 -13.71 13.08 15.50
N ALA A 534 -13.47 14.37 15.31
CA ALA A 534 -12.25 15.05 15.74
C ALA A 534 -12.58 16.43 16.33
N LYS A 535 -11.57 17.05 16.95
CA LYS A 535 -11.64 18.42 17.46
C LYS A 535 -10.66 19.30 16.70
N LEU A 536 -10.98 20.57 16.51
CA LEU A 536 -9.99 21.54 16.04
C LEU A 536 -9.01 21.86 17.19
N LEU A 537 -7.71 21.80 16.93
CA LEU A 537 -6.71 22.31 17.88
C LEU A 537 -6.77 23.85 17.89
N SER A 538 -7.25 24.42 18.99
CA SER A 538 -7.23 25.87 19.17
C SER A 538 -5.78 26.38 19.31
N PRO A 539 -5.39 27.50 18.67
CA PRO A 539 -4.09 28.14 18.88
C PRO A 539 -3.78 28.50 20.34
N GLU A 540 -4.84 28.71 21.14
CA GLU A 540 -4.74 29.05 22.56
C GLU A 540 -4.89 27.83 23.48
N ALA A 541 -5.04 26.62 22.93
CA ALA A 541 -5.17 25.42 23.73
C ALA A 541 -3.91 25.21 24.59
N SER A 542 -4.12 25.10 25.90
CA SER A 542 -3.08 24.82 26.91
C SER A 542 -3.15 23.40 27.46
N SER A 543 -4.20 22.65 27.09
CA SER A 543 -4.41 21.24 27.46
C SER A 543 -5.37 20.57 26.49
N PHE A 544 -5.30 19.25 26.37
CA PHE A 544 -6.33 18.46 25.72
C PHE A 544 -7.48 18.17 26.69
N SER A 545 -8.71 18.34 26.21
CA SER A 545 -9.92 17.94 26.92
C SER A 545 -10.46 16.66 26.30
N LEU A 546 -10.31 15.55 27.01
CA LEU A 546 -10.98 14.31 26.67
C LEU A 546 -12.25 14.22 27.52
N GLN A 547 -13.37 14.55 26.89
CA GLN A 547 -14.66 14.18 27.41
C GLN A 547 -14.91 12.74 26.96
N GLU A 548 -15.26 11.84 27.88
CA GLU A 548 -15.83 10.55 27.53
C GLU A 548 -17.15 10.80 26.80
N THR A 549 -17.07 10.92 25.49
CA THR A 549 -18.25 10.96 24.65
C THR A 549 -18.70 9.52 24.47
N GLN A 550 -19.90 9.18 24.96
CA GLN A 550 -20.62 7.95 24.60
C GLN A 550 -21.11 8.02 23.14
N LEU A 551 -20.23 8.40 22.22
CA LEU A 551 -20.53 8.41 20.80
C LEU A 551 -20.47 6.96 20.29
N PRO A 552 -21.39 6.58 19.39
CA PRO A 552 -21.32 5.28 18.74
C PRO A 552 -20.00 5.14 17.99
N LEU A 553 -19.57 3.89 17.80
CA LEU A 553 -18.44 3.56 16.92
C LEU A 553 -18.63 4.23 15.56
N ILE A 554 -17.60 4.93 15.11
CA ILE A 554 -17.59 5.61 13.82
C ILE A 554 -17.57 4.53 12.72
N PRO A 555 -18.57 4.46 11.83
CA PRO A 555 -18.49 3.55 10.70
C PRO A 555 -17.34 3.99 9.80
N THR A 556 -16.50 3.04 9.38
CA THR A 556 -15.41 3.33 8.45
C THR A 556 -15.97 3.79 7.10
N ASP A 557 -15.23 4.62 6.37
CA ASP A 557 -15.65 5.08 5.05
C ASP A 557 -15.84 3.93 4.04
N ALA A 558 -15.10 2.84 4.21
CA ALA A 558 -15.32 1.61 3.46
C ALA A 558 -16.69 0.98 3.78
N SER A 559 -17.09 0.95 5.05
CA SER A 559 -18.43 0.48 5.46
C SER A 559 -19.53 1.38 4.89
N ILE A 560 -19.39 2.70 4.98
CA ILE A 560 -20.34 3.67 4.39
C ILE A 560 -20.47 3.45 2.88
N ALA A 561 -19.33 3.27 2.19
CA ALA A 561 -19.31 2.97 0.76
C ALA A 561 -20.10 1.69 0.44
N VAL A 562 -19.86 0.62 1.21
CA VAL A 562 -20.54 -0.67 1.04
C VAL A 562 -22.04 -0.59 1.26
N GLU A 563 -22.51 0.17 2.26
CA GLU A 563 -23.95 0.41 2.44
C GLU A 563 -24.57 1.06 1.18
N GLY A 564 -23.87 2.03 0.59
CA GLY A 564 -24.27 2.64 -0.68
C GLY A 564 -24.29 1.64 -1.84
N ILE A 565 -23.30 0.75 -1.93
CA ILE A 565 -23.22 -0.31 -2.95
C ILE A 565 -24.39 -1.29 -2.79
N ILE A 566 -24.67 -1.75 -1.58
CA ILE A 566 -25.77 -2.69 -1.29
C ILE A 566 -27.11 -2.12 -1.75
N GLN A 567 -27.34 -0.81 -1.54
CA GLN A 567 -28.54 -0.14 -2.02
C GLN A 567 -28.62 -0.07 -3.55
N ILE A 568 -27.51 -0.13 -4.28
CA ILE A 568 -27.49 -0.21 -5.75
C ILE A 568 -27.83 -1.62 -6.22
N LEU A 569 -27.35 -2.62 -5.49
CA LEU A 569 -27.57 -4.03 -5.81
C LEU A 569 -28.99 -4.50 -5.47
N GLY A 570 -29.84 -3.61 -4.93
CA GLY A 570 -31.26 -3.87 -4.68
C GLY A 570 -31.62 -4.16 -3.23
N GLY A 571 -30.67 -4.01 -2.29
CA GLY A 571 -30.89 -4.20 -0.85
C GLY A 571 -31.32 -5.63 -0.50
N VAL A 572 -30.42 -6.41 0.08
CA VAL A 572 -30.86 -7.63 0.79
C VAL A 572 -31.60 -7.12 2.03
N SER A 573 -32.93 -7.13 2.01
CA SER A 573 -33.67 -7.12 3.27
C SER A 573 -33.19 -8.34 4.06
N GLU A 574 -32.62 -8.11 5.24
CA GLU A 574 -32.05 -9.11 6.14
C GLU A 574 -32.80 -10.44 6.20
#